data_AF-A0A523XGA6-F1
#
_entry.id   AF-A0A523XGA6-F1
#
_cell.length_a   1.000
_cell.length_b   1.000
_cell.length_c   1.000
_cell.angle_alpha   90.00
_cell.angle_beta   90.00
_cell.angle_gamma   90.00
#
_symmetry.space_group_name_H-M   'P 1'
#
loop_
_entity.id
_entity.type
_entity.pdbx_description
1 polymer ?
#
loop_
_entity_poly.entity_id
_entity_poly.type
_entity_poly.pdbx_seq_one_letter_code
_entity_poly.pdbx_strand_id
1 'polypeptide(L)'
;MRLSTRSRYSIRALLDILMNGGGVRPVPLSKVAERQEVSEKYLEQLFIILKKAHIVKAARGVKGGYILAKRPEEIYLGDILRLTELDVTPVKCTECDRMDRCICKVCWDNLGKIITNFIDSITLSDINQMSITMDERKGPIEDLTTIELKEEIKRLKRERDAVILVHNYQRPEIQEIADYLGDSLALSRLASKLPQSIIVFCGVKFMAESAKVLSPEKTVLLPRLDAGCPMADMITAEELKEMKKEYPKAKVVCYVNTSADVKAESDICCTSANAVKAVKSLKSKRIIFVPDKNLANYVAEQTKKEIISWHGYCYVHEFITLSDIKEQKRLHPDARVMVHPETRPEVVKVADYVLGTMGMVNLAKKSIIKEFIVGTEEGLVHRLGKENPGKKFYLPSRKPICSNMKKTHLEDLYYSLRDLKFKIEIDKTIIKKAKRALKKMIAIK
;
A
#
# COMPACT_ATOMS: atom_id res chain seq x y z
N MET A 1 13.36 -12.23 15.17
CA MET A 1 14.13 -11.57 16.26
C MET A 1 13.30 -11.60 17.53
N ARG A 2 13.82 -12.18 18.62
CA ARG A 2 13.15 -12.14 19.93
C ARG A 2 13.73 -10.95 20.69
N LEU A 3 12.93 -9.91 20.89
CA LEU A 3 13.36 -8.74 21.66
C LEU A 3 13.52 -9.10 23.15
N SER A 4 14.58 -8.59 23.77
CA SER A 4 14.79 -8.68 25.20
C SER A 4 13.70 -7.92 25.96
N THR A 5 13.58 -8.23 27.25
CA THR A 5 12.69 -7.50 28.15
C THR A 5 13.11 -6.03 28.28
N ARG A 6 14.41 -5.72 28.23
CA ARG A 6 14.93 -4.35 28.34
C ARG A 6 14.45 -3.44 27.21
N SER A 7 14.52 -3.93 25.98
CA SER A 7 14.13 -3.15 24.80
C SER A 7 12.62 -2.93 24.74
N ARG A 8 11.85 -3.98 25.04
CA ARG A 8 10.38 -3.89 25.10
C ARG A 8 9.94 -2.84 26.12
N TYR A 9 10.48 -2.87 27.35
CA TYR A 9 10.11 -1.91 28.37
C TYR A 9 10.68 -0.50 28.13
N SER A 10 11.82 -0.37 27.47
CA SER A 10 12.34 0.94 27.07
C SER A 10 11.42 1.63 26.05
N ILE A 11 10.98 0.91 25.01
CA ILE A 11 10.02 1.44 24.03
C ILE A 11 8.69 1.79 24.71
N ARG A 12 8.14 0.88 25.51
CA ARG A 12 6.88 1.09 26.24
C ARG A 12 6.94 2.30 27.16
N ALA A 13 8.02 2.47 27.92
CA ALA A 13 8.17 3.58 28.84
C ALA A 13 8.35 4.93 28.11
N LEU A 14 9.04 4.95 26.96
CA LEU A 14 9.16 6.16 26.14
C LEU A 14 7.81 6.57 25.53
N LEU A 15 7.02 5.60 25.06
CA LEU A 15 5.64 5.84 24.60
C LEU A 15 4.76 6.36 25.75
N ASP A 16 4.88 5.79 26.94
CA ASP A 16 4.12 6.24 28.12
C ASP A 16 4.41 7.71 28.46
N ILE A 17 5.69 8.12 28.42
CA ILE A 17 6.09 9.52 28.60
C ILE A 17 5.52 10.40 27.50
N LEU A 18 5.55 9.95 26.25
CA LEU A 18 4.99 10.69 25.13
C LEU A 18 3.47 10.87 25.27
N MET A 19 2.74 9.80 25.58
CA MET A 19 1.28 9.80 25.69
C MET A 19 0.78 10.64 26.88
N ASN A 20 1.42 10.53 28.04
CA ASN A 20 0.95 11.21 29.26
C ASN A 20 1.57 12.61 29.43
N GLY A 21 2.80 12.80 28.93
CA GLY A 21 3.55 14.05 29.06
C GLY A 21 3.52 14.95 27.81
N GLY A 22 3.08 14.44 26.66
CA GLY A 22 3.25 15.11 25.36
C GLY A 22 4.74 15.29 24.99
N GLY A 23 5.63 14.49 25.59
CA GLY A 23 7.08 14.62 25.46
C GLY A 23 7.71 15.81 26.20
N VAL A 24 6.93 16.79 26.66
CA VAL A 24 7.43 18.04 27.27
C VAL A 24 7.06 18.23 28.73
N ARG A 25 5.98 17.60 29.21
CA ARG A 25 5.60 17.62 30.63
C ARG A 25 6.26 16.45 31.36
N PRO A 26 6.88 16.68 32.52
CA PRO A 26 7.50 15.61 33.31
C PRO A 26 6.51 14.53 33.70
N VAL A 27 6.88 13.26 33.48
CA VAL A 27 6.12 12.10 33.92
C VAL A 27 6.93 11.34 34.99
N PRO A 28 6.39 11.12 36.21
CA PRO A 28 7.08 10.38 37.28
C PRO A 28 7.32 8.92 36.90
N LEU A 29 8.50 8.37 37.22
CA LEU A 29 8.81 6.96 36.95
C LEU A 29 7.90 6.01 37.71
N SER A 30 7.55 6.31 38.95
CA SER A 30 6.55 5.56 39.73
C SER A 30 5.22 5.39 38.97
N LYS A 31 4.78 6.41 38.23
CA LYS A 31 3.56 6.35 37.42
C LYS A 31 3.73 5.57 36.12
N VAL A 32 4.91 5.61 35.52
CA VAL A 32 5.24 4.75 34.37
C VAL A 32 5.32 3.28 34.83
N ALA A 33 5.94 3.01 35.98
CA ALA A 33 6.06 1.70 36.59
C ALA A 33 4.69 1.06 36.85
N GLU A 34 3.78 1.84 37.44
CA GLU A 34 2.38 1.46 37.68
C GLU A 34 1.67 1.07 36.38
N ARG A 35 1.67 1.94 35.36
CA ARG A 35 0.97 1.67 34.08
C ARG A 35 1.58 0.55 33.25
N GLN A 36 2.89 0.34 33.36
CA GLN A 36 3.59 -0.69 32.61
C GLN A 36 3.70 -2.02 33.38
N GLU A 37 3.15 -2.09 34.59
CA GLU A 37 3.16 -3.27 35.46
C GLU A 37 4.59 -3.82 35.66
N VAL A 38 5.50 -2.93 36.04
CA VAL A 38 6.93 -3.25 36.22
C VAL A 38 7.48 -2.51 37.42
N SER A 39 8.56 -3.02 38.04
CA SER A 39 9.14 -2.36 39.21
C SER A 39 9.81 -1.03 38.83
N GLU A 40 9.64 -0.02 39.68
CA GLU A 40 10.27 1.29 39.49
C GLU A 40 11.81 1.19 39.43
N LYS A 41 12.41 0.36 40.30
CA LYS A 41 13.86 0.07 40.26
C LYS A 41 14.34 -0.47 38.92
N TYR A 42 13.52 -1.27 38.23
CA TYR A 42 13.89 -1.77 36.90
C TYR A 42 13.85 -0.65 35.85
N LEU A 43 12.82 0.21 35.89
CA LEU A 43 12.77 1.38 35.02
C LEU A 43 13.91 2.36 35.29
N GLU A 44 14.29 2.59 36.54
CA GLU A 44 15.43 3.44 36.89
C GLU A 44 16.71 2.98 36.17
N GLN A 45 16.98 1.67 36.13
CA GLN A 45 18.13 1.12 35.41
C GLN A 45 18.07 1.40 33.90
N LEU A 46 16.89 1.27 33.28
CA LEU A 46 16.71 1.60 31.85
C LEU A 46 16.88 3.10 31.59
N PHE A 47 16.33 3.93 32.47
CA PHE A 47 16.35 5.39 32.32
C PHE A 47 17.73 5.98 32.53
N ILE A 48 18.63 5.32 33.27
CA ILE A 48 20.05 5.69 33.30
C ILE A 48 20.66 5.58 31.89
N ILE A 49 20.38 4.49 31.17
CA ILE A 49 20.89 4.26 29.81
C ILE A 49 20.30 5.29 28.84
N LEU A 50 18.98 5.45 28.85
CA LEU A 50 18.27 6.38 27.97
C LEU A 50 18.66 7.85 28.22
N LYS A 51 18.94 8.22 29.48
CA LYS A 51 19.42 9.55 29.84
C LYS A 51 20.84 9.80 29.34
N LYS A 52 21.75 8.82 29.51
CA LYS A 52 23.12 8.91 28.97
C LYS A 52 23.14 9.07 27.45
N ALA A 53 22.21 8.42 26.76
CA ALA A 53 22.04 8.54 25.31
C ALA A 53 21.28 9.81 24.86
N HIS A 54 20.94 10.72 25.78
CA HIS A 54 20.16 11.93 25.50
C HIS A 54 18.84 11.64 24.76
N ILE A 55 18.14 10.56 25.14
CA ILE A 55 16.77 10.28 24.69
C ILE A 55 15.76 10.88 25.66
N VAL A 56 16.07 10.88 26.97
CA VAL A 56 15.25 11.49 28.02
C VAL A 56 16.04 12.47 28.88
N LYS A 57 15.34 13.43 29.49
CA LYS A 57 15.89 14.37 30.48
C LYS A 57 15.09 14.26 31.78
N ALA A 58 15.78 14.34 32.91
CA ALA A 58 15.14 14.39 34.22
C ALA A 58 14.75 15.84 34.57
N ALA A 59 13.54 16.04 35.08
CA ALA A 59 13.05 17.30 35.60
C ALA A 59 12.96 17.25 37.13
N ARG A 60 13.50 18.26 37.81
CA ARG A 60 13.51 18.38 39.28
C ARG A 60 12.23 19.05 39.81
N GLY A 61 11.80 18.70 41.02
CA GLY A 61 10.69 19.33 41.74
C GLY A 61 9.64 18.35 42.27
N VAL A 62 8.59 18.87 42.92
CA VAL A 62 7.49 18.08 43.54
C VAL A 62 6.63 17.34 42.49
N LYS A 63 6.62 17.84 41.25
CA LYS A 63 6.07 17.15 40.05
C LYS A 63 7.20 16.61 39.15
N GLY A 64 8.32 16.22 39.74
CA GLY A 64 9.51 15.74 39.04
C GLY A 64 9.25 14.44 38.26
N GLY A 65 10.13 14.13 37.33
CA GLY A 65 9.97 12.99 36.43
C GLY A 65 10.87 13.08 35.22
N TYR A 66 10.46 12.46 34.11
CA TYR A 66 11.22 12.47 32.86
C TYR A 66 10.42 13.09 31.71
N ILE A 67 11.15 13.78 30.83
CA ILE A 67 10.66 14.31 29.55
C ILE A 67 11.51 13.75 28.41
N LEU A 68 11.03 13.85 27.17
CA LEU A 68 11.85 13.52 26.01
C LEU A 68 12.91 14.60 25.81
N ALA A 69 14.13 14.18 25.50
CA ALA A 69 15.26 15.07 25.26
C ALA A 69 15.29 15.62 23.82
N LYS A 70 14.65 14.90 22.90
CA LYS A 70 14.52 15.15 21.46
C LYS A 70 13.05 15.11 21.05
N ARG A 71 12.72 15.59 19.85
CA ARG A 71 11.35 15.46 19.31
C ARG A 71 11.03 13.99 19.03
N PRO A 72 9.77 13.53 19.16
CA PRO A 72 9.40 12.14 18.88
C PRO A 72 9.78 11.66 17.47
N GLU A 73 9.79 12.56 16.49
CA GLU A 73 10.18 12.31 15.09
C GLU A 73 11.70 12.13 14.92
N GLU A 74 12.49 12.42 15.96
CA GLU A 74 13.96 12.34 15.95
C GLU A 74 14.48 11.18 16.82
N ILE A 75 13.58 10.38 17.39
CA ILE A 75 13.92 9.23 18.22
C ILE A 75 13.58 7.98 17.41
N TYR A 76 14.58 7.32 16.83
CA TYR A 76 14.37 6.15 16.00
C TYR A 76 14.30 4.86 16.82
N LEU A 77 13.48 3.91 16.37
CA LEU A 77 13.36 2.59 16.98
C LEU A 77 14.71 1.88 17.00
N GLY A 78 15.47 1.94 15.90
CA GLY A 78 16.80 1.37 15.83
C GLY A 78 17.75 1.90 16.90
N ASP A 79 17.68 3.19 17.25
CA ASP A 79 18.52 3.77 18.30
C ASP A 79 18.16 3.22 19.67
N ILE A 80 16.86 3.08 19.97
CA ILE A 80 16.41 2.48 21.24
C ILE A 80 16.88 1.03 21.32
N LEU A 81 16.70 0.26 20.23
CA LEU A 81 17.11 -1.15 20.18
C LEU A 81 18.62 -1.30 20.33
N ARG A 82 19.44 -0.51 19.65
CA ARG A 82 20.91 -0.56 19.79
C ARG A 82 21.42 -0.17 21.18
N LEU A 83 20.67 0.61 21.94
CA LEU A 83 21.01 0.97 23.32
C LEU A 83 20.62 -0.10 24.35
N THR A 84 19.65 -0.94 24.01
CA THR A 84 18.97 -1.82 24.98
C THR A 84 19.12 -3.31 24.66
N GLU A 85 19.43 -3.64 23.41
CA GLU A 85 19.90 -4.94 22.94
C GLU A 85 21.41 -4.98 22.83
N LEU A 86 21.97 -6.17 23.06
CA LEU A 86 23.38 -6.45 22.76
C LEU A 86 23.60 -6.74 21.26
N ASP A 87 22.54 -7.14 20.52
CA ASP A 87 22.61 -7.42 19.08
C ASP A 87 21.21 -7.42 18.44
N VAL A 88 21.05 -6.70 17.33
CA VAL A 88 19.81 -6.61 16.55
C VAL A 88 19.85 -7.44 15.26
N THR A 89 20.96 -8.13 15.00
CA THR A 89 21.14 -8.96 13.81
C THR A 89 20.22 -10.19 13.86
N PRO A 90 19.42 -10.47 12.80
CA PRO A 90 18.46 -11.57 12.80
C PRO A 90 19.10 -12.96 12.88
N VAL A 91 20.31 -13.12 12.35
CA VAL A 91 21.09 -14.36 12.34
C VAL A 91 22.52 -14.04 12.70
N LYS A 92 22.99 -14.56 13.83
CA LYS A 92 24.39 -14.44 14.22
C LYS A 92 25.20 -15.50 13.50
N CYS A 93 25.94 -15.11 12.46
CA CYS A 93 26.99 -15.93 11.86
C CYS A 93 28.34 -15.66 12.53
N THR A 94 28.36 -15.66 13.86
CA THR A 94 29.57 -15.46 14.67
C THR A 94 29.96 -16.84 15.20
N GLU A 95 31.16 -17.32 14.85
CA GLU A 95 31.67 -18.69 15.14
C GLU A 95 31.23 -19.75 14.13
N CYS A 96 31.61 -19.58 12.86
CA CYS A 96 31.43 -20.59 11.82
C CYS A 96 32.71 -20.79 11.01
N ASP A 97 33.25 -22.02 10.99
CA ASP A 97 34.46 -22.36 10.21
C ASP A 97 34.29 -22.19 8.70
N ARG A 98 33.06 -21.99 8.23
CA ARG A 98 32.72 -21.77 6.81
C ARG A 98 32.46 -20.31 6.48
N MET A 99 32.69 -19.38 7.40
CA MET A 99 32.27 -17.98 7.28
C MET A 99 32.77 -17.28 6.00
N ASP A 100 33.97 -17.62 5.52
CA ASP A 100 34.56 -17.02 4.31
C ASP A 100 34.07 -17.66 3.00
N ARG A 101 33.36 -18.79 3.06
CA ARG A 101 32.85 -19.52 1.88
C ARG A 101 31.34 -19.79 1.95
N CYS A 102 30.66 -19.31 2.99
CA CYS A 102 29.25 -19.56 3.23
C CYS A 102 28.40 -18.66 2.32
N ILE A 103 27.78 -19.24 1.29
CA ILE A 103 26.85 -18.53 0.40
C ILE A 103 25.70 -17.89 1.19
N CYS A 104 25.27 -18.52 2.29
CA CYS A 104 24.21 -18.00 3.14
C CYS A 104 24.58 -16.69 3.85
N LYS A 105 25.88 -16.39 4.03
CA LYS A 105 26.34 -15.12 4.63
C LYS A 105 25.81 -13.92 3.84
N VAL A 106 25.86 -13.97 2.52
CA VAL A 106 25.34 -12.91 1.65
C VAL A 106 23.82 -12.73 1.85
N CYS A 107 23.08 -13.84 1.97
CA CYS A 107 21.65 -13.80 2.25
C CYS A 107 21.36 -13.18 3.63
N TRP A 108 22.13 -13.56 4.66
CA TRP A 108 21.96 -13.04 6.02
C TRP A 108 22.37 -11.58 6.15
N ASP A 109 23.44 -11.15 5.48
CA ASP A 109 23.87 -9.76 5.44
C ASP A 109 22.82 -8.89 4.75
N ASN A 110 22.25 -9.36 3.65
CA ASN A 110 21.17 -8.66 2.95
C ASN A 110 19.90 -8.59 3.80
N LEU A 111 19.51 -9.68 4.46
CA LEU A 111 18.39 -9.66 5.39
C LEU A 111 18.64 -8.72 6.57
N GLY A 112 19.85 -8.74 7.13
CA GLY A 112 20.30 -7.84 8.18
C GLY A 112 20.17 -6.38 7.77
N LYS A 113 20.66 -6.02 6.59
CA LYS A 113 20.50 -4.66 6.02
C LYS A 113 19.03 -4.25 5.88
N ILE A 114 18.16 -5.14 5.39
CA ILE A 114 16.73 -4.85 5.26
C ILE A 114 16.10 -4.59 6.63
N ILE A 115 16.41 -5.43 7.62
CA ILE A 115 15.89 -5.26 8.98
C ILE A 115 16.40 -3.97 9.61
N THR A 116 17.71 -3.69 9.50
CA THR A 116 18.33 -2.47 10.02
C THR A 116 17.70 -1.23 9.38
N ASN A 117 17.59 -1.18 8.05
CA ASN A 117 16.95 -0.07 7.35
C ASN A 117 15.48 0.10 7.76
N PHE A 118 14.77 -1.00 8.01
CA PHE A 118 13.38 -0.94 8.47
C PHE A 118 13.28 -0.37 9.89
N ILE A 119 14.04 -0.86 10.86
CA ILE A 119 14.01 -0.34 12.23
C ILE A 119 14.52 1.11 12.31
N ASP A 120 15.45 1.50 11.43
CA ASP A 120 15.99 2.86 11.33
C ASP A 120 15.05 3.81 10.59
N SER A 121 14.02 3.29 9.92
CA SER A 121 12.98 4.11 9.27
C SER A 121 11.80 4.46 10.20
N ILE A 122 11.72 3.85 11.38
CA ILE A 122 10.59 4.00 12.30
C ILE A 122 10.98 4.93 13.44
N THR A 123 10.19 5.97 13.68
CA THR A 123 10.35 6.91 14.80
C THR A 123 9.42 6.58 15.96
N LEU A 124 9.68 7.17 17.14
CA LEU A 124 8.79 7.08 18.30
C LEU A 124 7.42 7.70 17.99
N SER A 125 7.37 8.73 17.14
CA SER A 125 6.13 9.33 16.63
C SER A 125 5.32 8.32 15.81
N ASP A 126 5.97 7.58 14.90
CA ASP A 126 5.32 6.54 14.08
C ASP A 126 4.74 5.43 14.95
N ILE A 127 5.50 4.96 15.95
CA ILE A 127 5.03 3.93 16.89
C ILE A 127 3.83 4.45 17.69
N ASN A 128 3.85 5.72 18.12
CA ASN A 128 2.72 6.33 18.85
C ASN A 128 1.47 6.44 17.97
N GLN A 129 1.61 6.76 16.68
CA GLN A 129 0.47 6.74 15.74
C GLN A 129 -0.06 5.31 15.53
N MET A 130 0.83 4.31 15.48
CA MET A 130 0.45 2.89 15.44
C MET A 130 -0.26 2.44 16.73
N SER A 131 0.15 2.94 17.91
CA SER A 131 -0.49 2.60 19.18
C SER A 131 -1.82 3.32 19.37
N ILE A 132 -1.95 4.57 18.93
CA ILE A 132 -3.25 5.28 18.89
C ILE A 132 -4.21 4.51 17.99
N THR A 133 -3.77 4.05 16.81
CA THR A 133 -4.58 3.21 15.92
C THR A 133 -4.83 1.79 16.44
N MET A 134 -4.24 1.38 17.58
CA MET A 134 -4.56 0.13 18.30
C MET A 134 -5.46 0.36 19.52
N ASP A 135 -5.24 1.43 20.30
CA ASP A 135 -6.06 1.75 21.49
C ASP A 135 -7.42 2.35 21.09
N GLU A 136 -7.51 3.04 19.93
CA GLU A 136 -8.81 3.38 19.29
C GLU A 136 -9.57 2.16 18.75
N ARG A 137 -8.92 0.97 18.70
CA ARG A 137 -9.59 -0.32 18.43
C ARG A 137 -10.16 -1.01 19.68
N LYS A 138 -9.96 -0.45 20.88
CA LYS A 138 -10.81 -0.79 22.02
C LYS A 138 -12.16 -0.13 21.82
N GLY A 139 -12.93 -0.71 20.91
CA GLY A 139 -14.33 -0.43 20.65
C GLY A 139 -15.14 -1.71 20.76
N PRO A 140 -16.47 -1.65 20.62
CA PRO A 140 -17.41 -2.74 20.91
C PRO A 140 -17.35 -3.94 19.93
N ILE A 141 -16.22 -4.14 19.23
CA ILE A 141 -16.09 -5.14 18.17
C ILE A 141 -15.16 -6.31 18.51
N GLU A 142 -14.44 -6.29 19.65
CA GLU A 142 -13.52 -7.38 20.03
C GLU A 142 -14.23 -8.74 20.17
N ASP A 143 -15.53 -8.72 20.50
CA ASP A 143 -16.36 -9.93 20.65
C ASP A 143 -17.26 -10.22 19.43
N LEU A 144 -17.25 -9.39 18.38
CA LEU A 144 -18.11 -9.59 17.22
C LEU A 144 -17.55 -10.65 16.29
N THR A 145 -18.42 -11.57 15.87
CA THR A 145 -18.13 -12.47 14.76
C THR A 145 -17.98 -11.67 13.45
N THR A 146 -17.35 -12.27 12.44
CA THR A 146 -17.25 -11.67 11.10
C THR A 146 -18.61 -11.30 10.50
N ILE A 147 -19.67 -12.05 10.81
CA ILE A 147 -21.02 -11.79 10.32
C ILE A 147 -21.58 -10.53 10.99
N GLU A 148 -21.47 -10.43 12.32
CA GLU A 148 -21.96 -9.27 13.08
C GLU A 148 -21.19 -8.00 12.71
N LEU A 149 -19.86 -8.09 12.54
CA LEU A 149 -19.05 -6.96 12.10
C LEU A 149 -19.46 -6.46 10.70
N LYS A 150 -19.80 -7.38 9.77
CA LYS A 150 -20.32 -6.99 8.45
C LYS A 150 -21.67 -6.30 8.55
N GLU A 151 -22.57 -6.76 9.42
CA GLU A 151 -23.86 -6.09 9.64
C GLU A 151 -23.69 -4.71 10.26
N GLU A 152 -22.74 -4.56 11.18
CA GLU A 152 -22.43 -3.29 11.80
C GLU A 152 -21.83 -2.28 10.80
N ILE A 153 -20.94 -2.74 9.91
CA ILE A 153 -20.44 -1.93 8.79
C ILE A 153 -21.60 -1.51 7.87
N LYS A 154 -22.56 -2.41 7.57
CA LYS A 154 -23.74 -2.06 6.77
C LYS A 154 -24.63 -1.04 7.48
N ARG A 155 -24.78 -1.12 8.81
CA ARG A 155 -25.49 -0.15 9.64
C ARG A 155 -24.84 1.23 9.54
N LEU A 156 -23.54 1.32 9.83
CA LEU A 156 -22.77 2.57 9.75
C LEU A 156 -22.79 3.15 8.33
N LYS A 157 -22.67 2.32 7.30
CA LYS A 157 -22.77 2.76 5.91
C LYS A 157 -24.07 3.52 5.64
N ARG A 158 -25.22 3.00 6.11
CA ARG A 158 -26.53 3.65 5.95
C ARG A 158 -26.61 4.95 6.75
N GLU A 159 -26.16 4.94 8.00
CA GLU A 159 -26.18 6.12 8.88
C GLU A 159 -25.30 7.27 8.38
N ARG A 160 -24.20 6.94 7.70
CA ARG A 160 -23.24 7.90 7.19
C ARG A 160 -23.50 8.31 5.74
N ASP A 161 -24.56 7.83 5.09
CA ASP A 161 -24.81 8.01 3.65
C ASP A 161 -23.54 7.71 2.82
N ALA A 162 -22.94 6.55 3.10
CA ALA A 162 -21.68 6.14 2.50
C ALA A 162 -21.88 5.10 1.39
N VAL A 163 -20.97 5.10 0.41
CA VAL A 163 -20.80 4.02 -0.56
C VAL A 163 -19.42 3.37 -0.40
N ILE A 164 -19.39 2.04 -0.43
CA ILE A 164 -18.16 1.24 -0.29
C ILE A 164 -17.73 0.75 -1.68
N LEU A 165 -16.61 1.28 -2.16
CA LEU A 165 -15.99 0.92 -3.44
C LEU A 165 -14.79 0.02 -3.19
N VAL A 166 -14.76 -1.15 -3.82
CA VAL A 166 -13.77 -2.19 -3.52
C VAL A 166 -13.01 -2.59 -4.77
N HIS A 167 -11.68 -2.57 -4.70
CA HIS A 167 -10.84 -3.04 -5.79
C HIS A 167 -10.83 -4.57 -5.86
N ASN A 168 -10.72 -5.12 -7.07
CA ASN A 168 -10.66 -6.57 -7.34
C ASN A 168 -9.57 -7.36 -6.56
N TYR A 169 -8.54 -6.68 -6.07
CA TYR A 169 -7.42 -7.29 -5.34
C TYR A 169 -7.63 -7.31 -3.83
N GLN A 170 -8.76 -6.82 -3.33
CA GLN A 170 -9.09 -6.87 -1.92
C GLN A 170 -9.34 -8.31 -1.46
N ARG A 171 -9.30 -8.52 -0.15
CA ARG A 171 -9.59 -9.83 0.48
C ARG A 171 -11.04 -10.24 0.19
N PRO A 172 -11.36 -11.55 0.11
CA PRO A 172 -12.73 -12.03 -0.10
C PRO A 172 -13.78 -11.36 0.79
N GLU A 173 -13.52 -11.27 2.08
CA GLU A 173 -14.41 -10.68 3.07
C GLU A 173 -14.66 -9.18 2.87
N ILE A 174 -13.71 -8.46 2.27
CA ILE A 174 -13.86 -7.05 1.87
C ILE A 174 -14.60 -6.93 0.54
N GLN A 175 -14.37 -7.86 -0.41
CA GLN A 175 -15.14 -7.90 -1.66
C GLN A 175 -16.63 -8.15 -1.42
N GLU A 176 -16.97 -8.95 -0.40
CA GLU A 176 -18.36 -9.28 -0.07
C GLU A 176 -19.18 -8.13 0.50
N ILE A 177 -18.54 -7.11 1.08
CA ILE A 177 -19.23 -5.92 1.63
C ILE A 177 -19.28 -4.74 0.65
N ALA A 178 -18.72 -4.91 -0.56
CA ALA A 178 -18.71 -3.90 -1.59
C ALA A 178 -20.13 -3.54 -2.05
N ASP A 179 -20.41 -2.24 -2.20
CA ASP A 179 -21.53 -1.82 -3.06
C ASP A 179 -21.15 -1.97 -4.53
N TYR A 180 -19.88 -1.69 -4.84
CA TYR A 180 -19.33 -1.83 -6.18
C TYR A 180 -17.92 -2.42 -6.13
N LEU A 181 -17.73 -3.51 -6.89
CA LEU A 181 -16.47 -4.21 -7.05
C LEU A 181 -15.91 -3.98 -8.47
N GLY A 182 -14.69 -3.48 -8.58
CA GLY A 182 -14.17 -3.10 -9.91
C GLY A 182 -12.68 -2.80 -10.00
N ASP A 183 -12.30 -2.28 -11.17
CA ASP A 183 -10.98 -1.70 -11.40
C ASP A 183 -10.89 -0.26 -10.88
N SER A 184 -9.67 0.27 -10.81
CA SER A 184 -9.37 1.55 -10.19
C SER A 184 -10.19 2.72 -10.76
N LEU A 185 -10.15 2.93 -12.08
CA LEU A 185 -10.77 4.10 -12.71
C LEU A 185 -12.28 3.96 -12.82
N ALA A 186 -12.80 2.77 -13.14
CA ALA A 186 -14.22 2.54 -13.24
C ALA A 186 -14.91 2.88 -11.91
N LEU A 187 -14.30 2.49 -10.78
CA LEU A 187 -14.76 2.86 -9.45
C LEU A 187 -14.70 4.37 -9.21
N SER A 188 -13.58 5.04 -9.48
CA SER A 188 -13.48 6.49 -9.27
C SER A 188 -14.46 7.30 -10.15
N ARG A 189 -14.73 6.84 -11.38
CA ARG A 189 -15.72 7.47 -12.28
C ARG A 189 -17.16 7.21 -11.82
N LEU A 190 -17.43 6.02 -11.31
CA LEU A 190 -18.73 5.69 -10.74
C LEU A 190 -19.00 6.57 -9.51
N ALA A 191 -18.00 6.71 -8.62
CA ALA A 191 -18.08 7.49 -7.39
C ALA A 191 -18.61 8.93 -7.60
N SER A 192 -18.17 9.59 -8.69
CA SER A 192 -18.58 10.97 -8.99
C SER A 192 -20.02 11.10 -9.51
N LYS A 193 -20.70 9.99 -9.81
CA LYS A 193 -22.09 9.97 -10.28
C LYS A 193 -23.07 9.49 -9.22
N LEU A 194 -22.56 8.86 -8.17
CA LEU A 194 -23.38 8.34 -7.09
C LEU A 194 -23.93 9.48 -6.21
N PRO A 195 -25.11 9.34 -5.59
CA PRO A 195 -25.68 10.38 -4.73
C PRO A 195 -24.97 10.52 -3.37
N GLN A 196 -24.36 9.44 -2.87
CA GLN A 196 -23.74 9.38 -1.54
C GLN A 196 -22.69 10.46 -1.34
N SER A 197 -22.75 11.12 -0.19
CA SER A 197 -21.82 12.17 0.23
C SER A 197 -20.46 11.64 0.69
N ILE A 198 -20.41 10.37 1.13
CA ILE A 198 -19.19 9.71 1.61
C ILE A 198 -18.84 8.53 0.70
N ILE A 199 -17.57 8.45 0.30
CA ILE A 199 -17.00 7.33 -0.44
C ILE A 199 -15.96 6.66 0.45
N VAL A 200 -16.14 5.39 0.76
CA VAL A 200 -15.10 4.56 1.37
C VAL A 200 -14.44 3.74 0.28
N PHE A 201 -13.15 3.99 0.06
CA PHE A 201 -12.39 3.37 -1.03
C PHE A 201 -11.48 2.28 -0.46
N CYS A 202 -11.92 1.02 -0.54
CA CYS A 202 -11.11 -0.15 -0.19
C CYS A 202 -10.16 -0.49 -1.36
N GLY A 203 -9.02 0.19 -1.37
CA GLY A 203 -7.97 0.07 -2.38
C GLY A 203 -6.66 0.61 -1.83
N VAL A 204 -5.91 1.33 -2.67
CA VAL A 204 -4.67 2.00 -2.30
C VAL A 204 -4.77 3.51 -2.51
N LYS A 205 -3.86 4.27 -1.89
CA LYS A 205 -3.88 5.73 -1.79
C LYS A 205 -4.19 6.45 -3.10
N PHE A 206 -3.48 6.16 -4.19
CA PHE A 206 -3.70 6.85 -5.48
C PHE A 206 -5.12 6.65 -6.06
N MET A 207 -5.79 5.54 -5.73
CA MET A 207 -7.15 5.26 -6.19
C MET A 207 -8.15 6.12 -5.43
N ALA A 208 -7.98 6.22 -4.11
CA ALA A 208 -8.77 7.10 -3.26
C ALA A 208 -8.52 8.58 -3.63
N GLU A 209 -7.27 8.96 -3.93
CA GLU A 209 -6.94 10.27 -4.49
C GLU A 209 -7.65 10.53 -5.82
N SER A 210 -7.68 9.54 -6.72
CA SER A 210 -8.39 9.68 -8.00
C SER A 210 -9.90 9.87 -7.81
N ALA A 211 -10.51 9.20 -6.83
CA ALA A 211 -11.90 9.43 -6.46
C ALA A 211 -12.13 10.84 -5.91
N LYS A 212 -11.22 11.35 -5.05
CA LYS A 212 -11.27 12.72 -4.51
C LYS A 212 -11.09 13.79 -5.59
N VAL A 213 -10.18 13.56 -6.55
CA VAL A 213 -9.99 14.47 -7.70
C VAL A 213 -11.26 14.56 -8.57
N LEU A 214 -11.95 13.44 -8.79
CA LEU A 214 -13.17 13.41 -9.58
C LEU A 214 -14.39 13.96 -8.82
N SER A 215 -14.43 13.78 -7.50
CA SER A 215 -15.53 14.17 -6.59
C SER A 215 -15.02 15.06 -5.44
N PRO A 216 -14.48 16.27 -5.74
CA PRO A 216 -13.81 17.11 -4.75
C PRO A 216 -14.70 17.54 -3.59
N GLU A 217 -16.01 17.65 -3.83
CA GLU A 217 -17.04 17.99 -2.84
C GLU A 217 -17.34 16.87 -1.85
N LYS A 218 -17.01 15.62 -2.19
CA LYS A 218 -17.31 14.45 -1.35
C LYS A 218 -16.23 14.17 -0.34
N THR A 219 -16.61 13.53 0.77
CA THR A 219 -15.64 12.94 1.71
C THR A 219 -15.18 11.61 1.14
N VAL A 220 -13.88 11.46 0.91
CA VAL A 220 -13.29 10.19 0.48
C VAL A 220 -12.45 9.63 1.62
N LEU A 221 -12.79 8.44 2.06
CA LEU A 221 -12.12 7.72 3.14
C LEU A 221 -11.27 6.59 2.56
N LEU A 222 -10.06 6.44 3.08
CA LEU A 222 -9.20 5.29 2.88
C LEU A 222 -9.05 4.59 4.23
N PRO A 223 -9.57 3.35 4.39
CA PRO A 223 -9.54 2.66 5.69
C PRO A 223 -8.13 2.48 6.27
N ARG A 224 -7.13 2.34 5.39
CA ARG A 224 -5.72 2.19 5.75
C ARG A 224 -4.88 3.23 5.06
N LEU A 225 -4.44 4.27 5.78
CA LEU A 225 -3.62 5.33 5.21
C LEU A 225 -2.29 4.80 4.65
N ASP A 226 -1.76 3.74 5.26
CA ASP A 226 -0.54 3.05 4.85
C ASP A 226 -0.74 2.08 3.67
N ALA A 227 -1.95 1.95 3.11
CA ALA A 227 -2.20 1.20 1.88
C ALA A 227 -1.71 1.99 0.65
N GLY A 228 -0.39 2.02 0.44
CA GLY A 228 0.26 2.68 -0.69
C GLY A 228 0.39 1.78 -1.94
N CYS A 229 1.07 2.29 -2.96
CA CYS A 229 1.48 1.50 -4.12
C CYS A 229 2.93 1.83 -4.44
N PRO A 230 3.90 0.94 -4.13
CA PRO A 230 5.32 1.23 -4.34
C PRO A 230 5.63 1.70 -5.75
N MET A 231 4.97 1.12 -6.77
CA MET A 231 5.13 1.53 -8.17
C MET A 231 4.64 2.97 -8.44
N ALA A 232 3.56 3.41 -7.79
CA ALA A 232 3.08 4.78 -7.91
C ALA A 232 4.04 5.78 -7.26
N ASP A 233 4.76 5.33 -6.23
CA ASP A 233 5.76 6.12 -5.49
C ASP A 233 7.15 6.08 -6.15
N MET A 234 7.35 5.30 -7.22
CA MET A 234 8.61 5.24 -7.97
C MET A 234 8.87 6.48 -8.83
N ILE A 235 7.89 7.40 -8.97
CA ILE A 235 8.07 8.67 -9.69
C ILE A 235 7.38 9.80 -8.94
N THR A 236 8.06 10.93 -8.84
CA THR A 236 7.56 12.18 -8.27
C THR A 236 7.15 13.19 -9.36
N ALA A 237 6.41 14.24 -8.99
CA ALA A 237 6.06 15.30 -9.93
C ALA A 237 7.30 16.08 -10.38
N GLU A 238 8.31 16.19 -9.52
CA GLU A 238 9.59 16.86 -9.76
C GLU A 238 10.42 16.11 -10.80
N GLU A 239 10.61 14.80 -10.62
CA GLU A 239 11.28 13.94 -11.60
C GLU A 239 10.57 13.97 -12.96
N LEU A 240 9.23 13.93 -12.96
CA LEU A 240 8.47 14.06 -14.21
C LEU A 240 8.69 15.43 -14.90
N LYS A 241 8.80 16.52 -14.13
CA LYS A 241 9.13 17.86 -14.69
C LYS A 241 10.53 17.87 -15.28
N GLU A 242 11.49 17.16 -14.69
CA GLU A 242 12.85 17.02 -15.24
C GLU A 242 12.84 16.25 -16.56
N MET A 243 12.15 15.10 -16.63
CA MET A 243 11.97 14.38 -17.89
C MET A 243 11.33 15.25 -18.97
N LYS A 244 10.34 16.08 -18.61
CA LYS A 244 9.70 17.01 -19.56
C LYS A 244 10.68 18.06 -20.09
N LYS A 245 11.70 18.47 -19.32
CA LYS A 245 12.76 19.38 -19.79
C LYS A 245 13.71 18.69 -20.77
N GLU A 246 14.04 17.42 -20.53
CA GLU A 246 14.86 16.60 -21.43
C GLU A 246 14.13 16.31 -22.76
N TYR A 247 12.81 16.10 -22.71
CA TYR A 247 11.98 15.80 -23.87
C TYR A 247 10.84 16.84 -24.07
N PRO A 248 11.14 18.10 -24.42
CA PRO A 248 10.16 19.21 -24.40
C PRO A 248 9.03 19.08 -25.43
N LYS A 249 9.21 18.26 -26.47
CA LYS A 249 8.19 17.97 -27.49
C LYS A 249 7.35 16.72 -27.16
N ALA A 250 7.74 15.95 -26.13
CA ALA A 250 7.01 14.75 -25.75
C ALA A 250 5.71 15.11 -25.01
N LYS A 251 4.69 14.28 -25.18
CA LYS A 251 3.46 14.36 -24.38
C LYS A 251 3.50 13.32 -23.28
N VAL A 252 2.96 13.66 -22.11
CA VAL A 252 2.98 12.77 -20.94
C VAL A 252 1.69 11.97 -20.85
N VAL A 253 1.83 10.65 -20.91
CA VAL A 253 0.77 9.69 -20.57
C VAL A 253 1.12 9.06 -19.23
N CYS A 254 0.34 9.35 -18.20
CA CYS A 254 0.55 8.74 -16.89
C CYS A 254 -0.47 7.63 -16.63
N TYR A 255 0.01 6.49 -16.18
CA TYR A 255 -0.86 5.44 -15.66
C TYR A 255 -1.56 5.93 -14.39
N VAL A 256 -2.82 5.52 -14.15
CA VAL A 256 -3.58 5.92 -12.95
C VAL A 256 -2.86 5.55 -11.64
N ASN A 257 -1.98 4.57 -11.67
CA ASN A 257 -1.09 4.16 -10.58
C ASN A 257 0.07 5.15 -10.41
N THR A 258 -0.26 6.40 -10.09
CA THR A 258 0.64 7.54 -9.84
C THR A 258 -0.02 8.46 -8.82
N SER A 259 0.71 9.34 -8.13
CA SER A 259 0.09 10.31 -7.22
C SER A 259 -0.78 11.34 -7.97
N ALA A 260 -1.65 12.05 -7.24
CA ALA A 260 -2.38 13.19 -7.79
C ALA A 260 -1.45 14.28 -8.36
N ASP A 261 -0.27 14.49 -7.77
CA ASP A 261 0.72 15.48 -8.23
C ASP A 261 1.32 15.10 -9.59
N VAL A 262 1.67 13.83 -9.79
CA VAL A 262 2.13 13.33 -11.10
C VAL A 262 1.03 13.46 -12.16
N LYS A 263 -0.23 13.16 -11.80
CA LYS A 263 -1.39 13.39 -12.68
C LYS A 263 -1.55 14.87 -13.04
N ALA A 264 -1.29 15.79 -12.11
CA ALA A 264 -1.37 17.23 -12.35
C ALA A 264 -0.35 17.73 -13.39
N GLU A 265 0.80 17.07 -13.48
CA GLU A 265 1.86 17.37 -14.45
C GLU A 265 1.70 16.68 -15.81
N SER A 266 0.69 15.84 -15.97
CA SER A 266 0.49 14.98 -17.13
C SER A 266 -0.51 15.54 -18.16
N ASP A 267 -0.34 15.16 -19.43
CA ASP A 267 -1.26 15.59 -20.49
C ASP A 267 -2.57 14.78 -20.48
N ILE A 268 -2.47 13.48 -20.18
CA ILE A 268 -3.59 12.53 -20.14
C ILE A 268 -3.25 11.34 -19.24
N CYS A 269 -4.23 10.82 -18.51
CA CYS A 269 -4.07 9.57 -17.77
C CYS A 269 -4.35 8.33 -18.66
N CYS A 270 -3.98 7.15 -18.21
CA CYS A 270 -4.45 5.88 -18.77
C CYS A 270 -4.66 4.81 -17.69
N THR A 271 -5.30 3.72 -18.08
CA THR A 271 -5.39 2.45 -17.33
C THR A 271 -4.79 1.33 -18.18
N SER A 272 -4.56 0.15 -17.61
CA SER A 272 -4.17 -1.03 -18.37
C SER A 272 -5.16 -1.39 -19.49
N ALA A 273 -6.45 -1.02 -19.35
CA ALA A 273 -7.48 -1.28 -20.34
C ALA A 273 -7.49 -0.31 -21.54
N ASN A 274 -6.93 0.90 -21.40
CA ASN A 274 -7.00 1.93 -22.44
C ASN A 274 -5.66 2.61 -22.77
N ALA A 275 -4.54 2.16 -22.21
CA ALA A 275 -3.22 2.76 -22.42
C ALA A 275 -2.85 2.92 -23.91
N VAL A 276 -3.06 1.86 -24.72
CA VAL A 276 -2.82 1.91 -26.17
C VAL A 276 -3.67 2.99 -26.85
N LYS A 277 -4.97 3.06 -26.51
CA LYS A 277 -5.88 4.07 -27.04
C LYS A 277 -5.48 5.48 -26.61
N ALA A 278 -5.09 5.66 -25.35
CA ALA A 278 -4.65 6.95 -24.80
C ALA A 278 -3.41 7.46 -25.53
N VAL A 279 -2.40 6.60 -25.71
CA VAL A 279 -1.19 6.93 -26.47
C VAL A 279 -1.54 7.27 -27.92
N LYS A 280 -2.39 6.48 -28.59
CA LYS A 280 -2.80 6.73 -29.99
C LYS A 280 -3.60 8.02 -30.15
N SER A 281 -4.38 8.43 -29.15
CA SER A 281 -5.23 9.64 -29.20
C SER A 281 -4.44 10.96 -29.28
N LEU A 282 -3.19 10.96 -28.80
CA LEU A 282 -2.35 12.16 -28.82
C LEU A 282 -1.78 12.40 -30.23
N LYS A 283 -1.59 13.65 -30.65
CA LYS A 283 -0.93 13.94 -31.93
C LYS A 283 0.60 13.77 -31.89
N SER A 284 1.21 13.80 -30.71
CA SER A 284 2.67 13.72 -30.57
C SER A 284 3.21 12.35 -30.99
N LYS A 285 4.38 12.37 -31.66
CA LYS A 285 5.17 11.18 -32.02
C LYS A 285 5.98 10.63 -30.84
N ARG A 286 6.35 11.49 -29.88
CA ARG A 286 7.10 11.12 -28.67
C ARG A 286 6.20 11.19 -27.44
N ILE A 287 6.23 10.14 -26.64
CA ILE A 287 5.39 10.02 -25.45
C ILE A 287 6.29 9.68 -24.26
N ILE A 288 6.24 10.48 -23.21
CA ILE A 288 6.73 10.07 -21.89
C ILE A 288 5.65 9.20 -21.27
N PHE A 289 5.99 7.98 -20.86
CA PHE A 289 5.07 7.04 -20.23
C PHE A 289 5.55 6.68 -18.83
N VAL A 290 4.68 6.89 -17.82
CA VAL A 290 5.02 6.71 -16.40
C VAL A 290 3.93 5.94 -15.65
N PRO A 291 4.26 5.22 -14.56
CA PRO A 291 5.60 4.87 -14.12
C PRO A 291 6.06 3.49 -14.62
N ASP A 292 5.14 2.67 -15.14
CA ASP A 292 5.34 1.23 -15.35
C ASP A 292 5.99 0.92 -16.71
N LYS A 293 7.20 0.37 -16.66
CA LYS A 293 7.99 0.02 -17.85
C LYS A 293 7.38 -1.13 -18.66
N ASN A 294 6.69 -2.07 -18.02
CA ASN A 294 6.14 -3.25 -18.69
C ASN A 294 4.92 -2.85 -19.54
N LEU A 295 4.03 -2.03 -18.98
CA LEU A 295 2.91 -1.43 -19.70
C LEU A 295 3.40 -0.48 -20.79
N ALA A 296 4.45 0.31 -20.54
CA ALA A 296 5.06 1.15 -21.55
C ALA A 296 5.59 0.32 -22.74
N ASN A 297 6.30 -0.77 -22.47
CA ASN A 297 6.80 -1.72 -23.48
C ASN A 297 5.65 -2.35 -24.27
N TYR A 298 4.62 -2.84 -23.58
CA TYR A 298 3.42 -3.37 -24.23
C TYR A 298 2.80 -2.31 -25.15
N VAL A 299 2.64 -1.07 -24.68
CA VAL A 299 2.07 0.00 -25.51
C VAL A 299 2.96 0.34 -26.71
N ALA A 300 4.28 0.35 -26.53
CA ALA A 300 5.25 0.59 -27.59
C ALA A 300 5.12 -0.44 -28.72
N GLU A 301 4.95 -1.72 -28.40
CA GLU A 301 4.72 -2.77 -29.41
C GLU A 301 3.39 -2.60 -30.17
N GLN A 302 2.40 -1.90 -29.59
CA GLN A 302 1.08 -1.69 -30.18
C GLN A 302 0.95 -0.39 -30.98
N THR A 303 2.03 0.39 -31.14
CA THR A 303 2.01 1.73 -31.74
C THR A 303 3.29 2.02 -32.53
N LYS A 304 3.24 3.01 -33.44
CA LYS A 304 4.43 3.51 -34.17
C LYS A 304 5.10 4.71 -33.50
N LYS A 305 4.76 4.97 -32.25
CA LYS A 305 5.23 6.13 -31.48
C LYS A 305 6.45 5.76 -30.66
N GLU A 306 7.33 6.74 -30.48
CA GLU A 306 8.48 6.62 -29.59
C GLU A 306 7.99 6.77 -28.14
N ILE A 307 8.15 5.69 -27.35
CA ILE A 307 7.78 5.66 -25.93
C ILE A 307 9.04 5.81 -25.09
N ILE A 308 9.13 6.92 -24.36
CA ILE A 308 10.16 7.20 -23.37
C ILE A 308 9.60 6.75 -22.02
N SER A 309 10.04 5.59 -21.56
CA SER A 309 9.50 4.97 -20.35
C SER A 309 10.24 5.41 -19.10
N TRP A 310 9.50 5.64 -18.01
CA TRP A 310 10.08 5.55 -16.68
C TRP A 310 10.39 4.09 -16.33
N HIS A 311 11.40 3.86 -15.49
CA HIS A 311 11.87 2.51 -15.14
C HIS A 311 11.18 1.93 -13.90
N GLY A 312 9.93 2.32 -13.63
CA GLY A 312 9.12 1.75 -12.56
C GLY A 312 8.51 0.40 -12.97
N TYR A 313 8.05 -0.37 -11.99
CA TYR A 313 7.41 -1.66 -12.22
C TYR A 313 6.54 -2.09 -11.02
N CYS A 314 5.52 -2.90 -11.29
CA CYS A 314 4.75 -3.53 -10.22
C CYS A 314 5.43 -4.81 -9.72
N TYR A 315 5.92 -4.81 -8.47
CA TYR A 315 6.59 -5.99 -7.90
C TYR A 315 5.73 -7.27 -7.94
N VAL A 316 4.40 -7.14 -7.85
CA VAL A 316 3.45 -8.27 -7.86
C VAL A 316 3.47 -8.96 -9.21
N HIS A 317 3.38 -8.20 -10.30
CA HIS A 317 3.39 -8.73 -11.66
C HIS A 317 4.79 -9.05 -12.17
N GLU A 318 5.81 -8.33 -11.69
CA GLU A 318 7.22 -8.62 -11.95
C GLU A 318 7.65 -9.96 -11.35
N PHE A 319 6.98 -10.46 -10.30
CA PHE A 319 7.23 -11.79 -9.74
C PHE A 319 6.65 -12.94 -10.58
N ILE A 320 5.77 -12.66 -11.53
CA ILE A 320 5.20 -13.69 -12.41
C ILE A 320 6.25 -13.98 -13.49
N THR A 321 6.80 -15.20 -13.48
CA THR A 321 7.85 -15.60 -14.43
C THR A 321 7.30 -16.47 -15.55
N LEU A 322 8.06 -16.58 -16.65
CA LEU A 322 7.73 -17.49 -17.74
C LEU A 322 7.69 -18.96 -17.27
N SER A 323 8.55 -19.34 -16.32
CA SER A 323 8.54 -20.68 -15.72
C SER A 323 7.24 -20.96 -14.97
N ASP A 324 6.69 -19.99 -14.23
CA ASP A 324 5.43 -20.16 -13.52
C ASP A 324 4.28 -20.47 -14.50
N ILE A 325 4.22 -19.73 -15.61
CA ILE A 325 3.19 -19.94 -16.64
C ILE A 325 3.36 -21.28 -17.35
N LYS A 326 4.60 -21.64 -17.71
CA LYS A 326 4.90 -22.94 -18.36
C LYS A 326 4.53 -24.12 -17.47
N GLU A 327 4.83 -24.03 -16.19
CA GLU A 327 4.49 -25.09 -15.24
C GLU A 327 2.97 -25.23 -15.09
N GLN A 328 2.24 -24.13 -14.94
CA GLN A 328 0.78 -24.18 -14.91
C GLN A 328 0.18 -24.73 -16.21
N LYS A 329 0.77 -24.40 -17.37
CA LYS A 329 0.34 -24.93 -18.66
C LYS A 329 0.62 -26.43 -18.81
N ARG A 330 1.69 -26.94 -18.19
CA ARG A 330 1.99 -28.37 -18.12
C ARG A 330 0.96 -29.12 -17.26
N LEU A 331 0.57 -28.53 -16.12
CA LEU A 331 -0.45 -29.09 -15.22
C LEU A 331 -1.87 -28.98 -15.79
N HIS A 332 -2.13 -27.93 -16.57
CA HIS A 332 -3.44 -27.62 -17.14
C HIS A 332 -3.33 -27.31 -18.65
N PRO A 333 -3.10 -28.32 -19.51
CA PRO A 333 -2.86 -28.12 -20.95
C PRO A 333 -3.98 -27.36 -21.68
N ASP A 334 -5.23 -27.57 -21.27
CA ASP A 334 -6.41 -26.96 -21.89
C ASP A 334 -6.70 -25.53 -21.39
N ALA A 335 -6.03 -25.09 -20.32
CA ALA A 335 -6.28 -23.78 -19.74
C ALA A 335 -5.72 -22.65 -20.60
N ARG A 336 -6.52 -21.60 -20.84
CA ARG A 336 -6.09 -20.40 -21.56
C ARG A 336 -5.36 -19.44 -20.62
N VAL A 337 -4.26 -18.88 -21.08
CA VAL A 337 -3.41 -17.98 -20.30
C VAL A 337 -3.89 -16.54 -20.49
N MET A 338 -4.37 -15.90 -19.43
CA MET A 338 -4.67 -14.46 -19.43
C MET A 338 -3.77 -13.74 -18.43
N VAL A 339 -3.07 -12.69 -18.88
CA VAL A 339 -2.09 -11.95 -18.06
C VAL A 339 -2.36 -10.46 -18.09
N HIS A 340 -1.93 -9.76 -17.04
CA HIS A 340 -2.01 -8.31 -16.97
C HIS A 340 -0.85 -7.68 -17.76
N PRO A 341 -1.02 -6.56 -18.48
CA PRO A 341 0.07 -5.93 -19.23
C PRO A 341 1.21 -5.34 -18.36
N GLU A 342 1.10 -5.39 -17.04
CA GLU A 342 2.19 -5.05 -16.10
C GLU A 342 3.18 -6.22 -15.91
N THR A 343 2.87 -7.43 -16.43
CA THR A 343 3.79 -8.57 -16.38
C THR A 343 4.96 -8.39 -17.34
N ARG A 344 6.04 -9.12 -17.08
CA ARG A 344 7.25 -9.08 -17.91
C ARG A 344 6.96 -9.39 -19.40
N PRO A 345 7.68 -8.76 -20.35
CA PRO A 345 7.44 -8.97 -21.78
C PRO A 345 7.48 -10.45 -22.22
N GLU A 346 8.37 -11.28 -21.64
CA GLU A 346 8.45 -12.70 -21.96
C GLU A 346 7.21 -13.50 -21.53
N VAL A 347 6.49 -13.04 -20.50
CA VAL A 347 5.21 -13.62 -20.06
C VAL A 347 4.07 -13.15 -20.96
N VAL A 348 4.07 -11.86 -21.31
CA VAL A 348 3.08 -11.27 -22.24
C VAL A 348 3.10 -12.01 -23.59
N LYS A 349 4.29 -12.35 -24.11
CA LYS A 349 4.47 -13.03 -25.40
C LYS A 349 3.86 -14.43 -25.48
N VAL A 350 3.69 -15.13 -24.36
CA VAL A 350 3.13 -16.48 -24.33
C VAL A 350 1.67 -16.52 -23.86
N ALA A 351 1.08 -15.38 -23.54
CA ALA A 351 -0.30 -15.30 -23.09
C ALA A 351 -1.29 -15.37 -24.26
N ASP A 352 -2.40 -16.09 -24.09
CA ASP A 352 -3.52 -16.07 -25.03
C ASP A 352 -4.23 -14.70 -25.01
N TYR A 353 -4.28 -14.05 -23.84
CA TYR A 353 -4.97 -12.77 -23.64
C TYR A 353 -4.18 -11.83 -22.73
N VAL A 354 -3.99 -10.58 -23.16
CA VAL A 354 -3.35 -9.52 -22.37
C VAL A 354 -4.41 -8.48 -22.02
N LEU A 355 -4.83 -8.45 -20.75
CA LEU A 355 -6.04 -7.72 -20.33
C LEU A 355 -5.86 -7.05 -18.96
N GLY A 356 -6.50 -5.91 -18.77
CA GLY A 356 -6.76 -5.40 -17.42
C GLY A 356 -7.72 -6.32 -16.66
N THR A 357 -7.82 -6.16 -15.33
CA THR A 357 -8.63 -7.04 -14.47
C THR A 357 -10.10 -7.14 -14.90
N MET A 358 -10.73 -6.02 -15.26
CA MET A 358 -12.09 -6.01 -15.79
C MET A 358 -12.21 -6.71 -17.15
N GLY A 359 -11.15 -6.64 -17.98
CA GLY A 359 -11.08 -7.40 -19.22
C GLY A 359 -11.07 -8.90 -18.96
N MET A 360 -10.29 -9.36 -17.98
CA MET A 360 -10.26 -10.77 -17.55
C MET A 360 -11.62 -11.25 -17.04
N VAL A 361 -12.29 -10.45 -16.18
CA VAL A 361 -13.65 -10.77 -15.68
C VAL A 361 -14.64 -10.88 -16.84
N ASN A 362 -14.62 -9.93 -17.78
CA ASN A 362 -15.51 -9.95 -18.93
C ASN A 362 -15.24 -11.13 -19.87
N LEU A 363 -13.97 -11.47 -20.11
CA LEU A 363 -13.58 -12.64 -20.90
C LEU A 363 -14.08 -13.93 -20.24
N ALA A 364 -13.85 -14.08 -18.94
CA ALA A 364 -14.32 -15.23 -18.18
C ALA A 364 -15.85 -15.35 -18.26
N LYS A 365 -16.59 -14.26 -18.11
CA LYS A 365 -18.06 -14.27 -18.17
C LYS A 365 -18.63 -14.59 -19.55
N LYS A 366 -18.04 -14.06 -20.62
CA LYS A 366 -18.60 -14.12 -21.99
C LYS A 366 -18.13 -15.32 -22.81
N SER A 367 -16.95 -15.85 -22.52
CA SER A 367 -16.38 -16.96 -23.30
C SER A 367 -16.95 -18.32 -22.88
N ILE A 368 -16.82 -19.30 -23.77
CA ILE A 368 -17.13 -20.71 -23.48
C ILE A 368 -15.97 -21.45 -22.77
N ILE A 369 -14.79 -20.82 -22.67
CA ILE A 369 -13.57 -21.40 -22.08
C ILE A 369 -13.83 -21.79 -20.63
N LYS A 370 -13.44 -23.02 -20.25
CA LYS A 370 -13.69 -23.59 -18.92
C LYS A 370 -12.54 -23.39 -17.95
N GLU A 371 -11.31 -23.26 -18.44
CA GLU A 371 -10.11 -23.24 -17.61
C GLU A 371 -9.20 -22.07 -18.00
N PHE A 372 -8.73 -21.33 -17.01
CA PHE A 372 -7.85 -20.18 -17.20
C PHE A 372 -6.64 -20.23 -16.28
N ILE A 373 -5.47 -19.88 -16.79
CA ILE A 373 -4.29 -19.51 -16.00
C ILE A 373 -4.30 -17.98 -15.90
N VAL A 374 -4.32 -17.45 -14.67
CA VAL A 374 -4.60 -16.04 -14.37
C VAL A 374 -3.34 -15.35 -13.87
N GLY A 375 -2.58 -14.74 -14.79
CA GLY A 375 -1.37 -13.98 -14.50
C GLY A 375 -1.64 -12.58 -13.96
N THR A 376 -2.25 -12.48 -12.78
CA THR A 376 -2.40 -11.24 -12.02
C THR A 376 -2.61 -11.54 -10.53
N GLU A 377 -2.84 -10.52 -9.70
CA GLU A 377 -2.97 -10.65 -8.25
C GLU A 377 -4.12 -11.60 -7.83
N GLU A 378 -3.88 -12.39 -6.77
CA GLU A 378 -4.75 -13.50 -6.37
C GLU A 378 -6.20 -13.11 -6.03
N GLY A 379 -6.45 -11.89 -5.56
CA GLY A 379 -7.77 -11.42 -5.18
C GLY A 379 -8.76 -11.45 -6.34
N LEU A 380 -8.28 -11.33 -7.58
CA LEU A 380 -9.13 -11.43 -8.76
C LEU A 380 -9.72 -12.85 -8.93
N VAL A 381 -8.97 -13.89 -8.54
CA VAL A 381 -9.41 -15.29 -8.69
C VAL A 381 -10.64 -15.58 -7.83
N HIS A 382 -10.72 -14.99 -6.64
CA HIS A 382 -11.92 -15.11 -5.80
C HIS A 382 -13.17 -14.60 -6.54
N ARG A 383 -13.09 -13.39 -7.11
CA ARG A 383 -14.18 -12.81 -7.92
C ARG A 383 -14.52 -13.68 -9.13
N LEU A 384 -13.50 -14.11 -9.87
CA LEU A 384 -13.66 -14.95 -11.06
C LEU A 384 -14.39 -16.26 -10.75
N GLY A 385 -13.99 -16.95 -9.68
CA GLY A 385 -14.63 -18.19 -9.23
C GLY A 385 -16.07 -17.97 -8.79
N LYS A 386 -16.34 -16.92 -8.00
CA LYS A 386 -17.69 -16.58 -7.52
C LYS A 386 -18.64 -16.23 -8.66
N GLU A 387 -18.19 -15.47 -9.66
CA GLU A 387 -19.01 -15.08 -10.81
C GLU A 387 -19.12 -16.19 -11.88
N ASN A 388 -18.28 -17.23 -11.82
CA ASN A 388 -18.21 -18.30 -12.83
C ASN A 388 -18.00 -19.68 -12.18
N PRO A 389 -18.96 -20.21 -11.40
CA PRO A 389 -18.78 -21.41 -10.59
C PRO A 389 -18.48 -22.68 -11.40
N GLY A 390 -18.82 -22.72 -12.69
CA GLY A 390 -18.52 -23.84 -13.59
C GLY A 390 -17.17 -23.74 -14.31
N LYS A 391 -16.29 -22.81 -13.90
CA LYS A 391 -14.97 -22.57 -14.50
C LYS A 391 -13.87 -22.70 -13.46
N LYS A 392 -12.67 -23.05 -13.91
CA LYS A 392 -11.48 -23.17 -13.07
C LYS A 392 -10.49 -22.06 -13.40
N PHE A 393 -9.90 -21.50 -12.34
CA PHE A 393 -8.95 -20.40 -12.42
C PHE A 393 -7.71 -20.77 -11.63
N TYR A 394 -6.58 -20.91 -12.32
CA TYR A 394 -5.31 -21.31 -11.75
C TYR A 394 -4.38 -20.09 -11.66
N LEU A 395 -3.73 -19.93 -10.52
CA LEU A 395 -2.71 -18.90 -10.33
C LEU A 395 -1.35 -19.42 -10.85
N PRO A 396 -0.41 -18.51 -11.19
CA PRO A 396 0.98 -18.88 -11.37
C PRO A 396 1.49 -19.69 -10.15
N SER A 397 2.45 -20.59 -10.37
CA SER A 397 2.97 -21.51 -9.34
C SER A 397 3.37 -20.78 -8.06
N ARG A 398 4.00 -19.61 -8.20
CA ARG A 398 4.13 -18.64 -7.12
C ARG A 398 2.94 -17.68 -7.09
N LYS A 399 2.17 -17.70 -6.01
CA LYS A 399 1.01 -16.82 -5.83
C LYS A 399 1.40 -15.33 -5.81
N PRO A 400 0.89 -14.51 -6.75
CA PRO A 400 1.12 -13.07 -6.75
C PRO A 400 0.18 -12.36 -5.77
N ILE A 401 0.76 -11.80 -4.69
CA ILE A 401 0.00 -11.14 -3.62
C ILE A 401 0.45 -9.69 -3.48
N CYS A 402 -0.49 -8.75 -3.55
CA CYS A 402 -0.22 -7.34 -3.24
C CYS A 402 -0.40 -7.09 -1.73
N SER A 403 0.69 -7.14 -0.97
CA SER A 403 0.67 -6.87 0.48
C SER A 403 -0.04 -5.55 0.85
N ASN A 404 0.09 -4.49 0.04
CA ASN A 404 -0.59 -3.23 0.29
C ASN A 404 -2.11 -3.29 0.08
N MET A 405 -2.59 -4.03 -0.92
CA MET A 405 -4.03 -4.26 -1.08
C MET A 405 -4.60 -5.08 0.09
N LYS A 406 -3.82 -6.01 0.65
CA LYS A 406 -4.25 -6.86 1.79
C LYS A 406 -4.16 -6.18 3.15
N LYS A 407 -3.73 -4.91 3.24
CA LYS A 407 -3.69 -4.16 4.50
C LYS A 407 -5.07 -3.84 5.06
N THR A 408 -6.09 -3.72 4.20
CA THR A 408 -7.46 -3.40 4.63
C THR A 408 -8.14 -4.66 5.16
N HIS A 409 -8.57 -4.61 6.42
CA HIS A 409 -9.43 -5.60 7.07
C HIS A 409 -10.82 -5.01 7.39
N LEU A 410 -11.75 -5.84 7.85
CA LEU A 410 -13.13 -5.42 8.14
C LEU A 410 -13.17 -4.42 9.29
N GLU A 411 -12.31 -4.61 10.28
CA GLU A 411 -12.14 -3.73 11.44
C GLU A 411 -11.70 -2.34 10.98
N ASP A 412 -10.74 -2.25 10.07
CA ASP A 412 -10.30 -0.96 9.51
C ASP A 412 -11.45 -0.25 8.79
N LEU A 413 -12.27 -0.99 8.04
CA LEU A 413 -13.45 -0.45 7.36
C LEU A 413 -14.51 0.04 8.35
N TYR A 414 -14.76 -0.72 9.43
CA TYR A 414 -15.65 -0.33 10.52
C TYR A 414 -15.17 0.97 11.18
N TYR A 415 -13.91 1.03 11.61
CA TYR A 415 -13.35 2.24 12.24
C TYR A 415 -13.34 3.42 11.29
N SER A 416 -13.06 3.17 10.02
CA SER A 416 -13.10 4.19 8.98
C SER A 416 -14.47 4.86 8.88
N LEU A 417 -15.54 4.07 8.86
CA LEU A 417 -16.93 4.55 8.82
C LEU A 417 -17.39 5.18 10.13
N ARG A 418 -17.01 4.59 11.27
CA ARG A 418 -17.36 5.10 12.61
C ARG A 418 -16.82 6.51 12.81
N ASP A 419 -15.52 6.68 12.53
CA ASP A 419 -14.74 7.87 12.87
C ASP A 419 -14.58 8.85 11.71
N LEU A 420 -15.07 8.46 10.52
CA LEU A 420 -14.91 9.20 9.26
C LEU A 420 -13.43 9.48 8.94
N LYS A 421 -12.58 8.47 9.10
CA LYS A 421 -11.12 8.51 8.87
C LYS A 421 -10.67 7.35 7.96
N PHE A 422 -9.53 7.40 7.29
CA PHE A 422 -8.71 8.59 7.07
C PHE A 422 -9.23 9.34 5.84
N LYS A 423 -9.45 10.65 5.98
CA LYS A 423 -9.90 11.49 4.87
C LYS A 423 -8.77 11.74 3.90
N ILE A 424 -9.04 11.58 2.62
CA ILE A 424 -8.11 11.97 1.54
C ILE A 424 -8.30 13.46 1.25
N GLU A 425 -7.24 14.22 1.53
CA GLU A 425 -7.16 15.65 1.26
C GLU A 425 -6.11 15.91 0.17
N ILE A 426 -6.44 16.78 -0.78
CA ILE A 426 -5.58 17.14 -1.91
C ILE A 426 -5.74 18.64 -2.16
N ASP A 427 -4.64 19.34 -2.42
CA ASP A 427 -4.67 20.75 -2.76
C ASP A 427 -5.58 21.05 -3.97
N LYS A 428 -6.33 22.15 -3.90
CA LYS A 428 -7.33 22.52 -4.92
C LYS A 428 -6.69 22.74 -6.30
N THR A 429 -5.46 23.24 -6.35
CA THR A 429 -4.76 23.46 -7.62
C THR A 429 -4.35 22.14 -8.26
N ILE A 430 -3.90 21.18 -7.45
CA ILE A 430 -3.58 19.81 -7.87
C ILE A 430 -4.84 19.11 -8.37
N ILE A 431 -5.96 19.18 -7.63
CA ILE A 431 -7.25 18.65 -8.07
C ILE A 431 -7.62 19.18 -9.46
N LYS A 432 -7.57 20.50 -9.68
CA LYS A 432 -7.95 21.11 -10.96
C LYS A 432 -7.10 20.56 -12.12
N LYS A 433 -5.78 20.46 -11.92
CA LYS A 433 -4.83 19.97 -12.93
C LYS A 433 -4.98 18.46 -13.18
N ALA A 434 -5.01 17.65 -12.13
CA ALA A 434 -5.17 16.20 -12.22
C ALA A 434 -6.52 15.80 -12.84
N LYS A 435 -7.60 16.52 -12.51
CA LYS A 435 -8.93 16.31 -13.08
C LYS A 435 -8.94 16.51 -14.59
N ARG A 436 -8.12 17.41 -15.13
CA ARG A 436 -7.96 17.59 -16.59
C ARG A 436 -7.38 16.34 -17.26
N ALA A 437 -6.33 15.75 -16.69
CA ALA A 437 -5.70 14.54 -17.22
C ALA A 437 -6.65 13.32 -17.13
N LEU A 438 -7.34 13.16 -16.00
CA LEU A 438 -8.34 12.11 -15.81
C LEU A 438 -9.55 12.25 -16.74
N LYS A 439 -10.10 13.47 -16.91
CA LYS A 439 -11.24 13.70 -17.81
C LYS A 439 -10.91 13.39 -19.27
N LYS A 440 -9.71 13.76 -19.74
CA LYS A 440 -9.25 13.40 -21.09
C LYS A 440 -9.19 11.89 -21.29
N MET A 441 -8.67 11.16 -20.31
CA MET A 441 -8.66 9.70 -20.34
C MET A 441 -10.08 9.12 -20.44
N ILE A 442 -11.02 9.65 -19.63
CA ILE A 442 -12.43 9.19 -19.60
C ILE A 442 -13.15 9.48 -20.93
N ALA A 443 -12.74 10.52 -21.65
CA ALA A 443 -13.31 10.89 -22.95
C ALA A 443 -12.86 9.99 -24.11
N ILE A 444 -11.86 9.12 -23.91
CA ILE A 444 -11.42 8.15 -24.91
C ILE A 444 -12.52 7.07 -25.05
N LYS A 445 -13.04 6.91 -26.27
CA LYS A 445 -14.04 5.90 -26.62
C LYS A 445 -13.42 4.52 -26.89
#